data_AF-A0A0Q6XJW6-F1
#
_entry.id   AF-A0A0Q6XJW6-F1
#
_cell.length_a   1.000
_cell.length_b   1.000
_cell.length_c   1.000
_cell.angle_alpha   90.00
_cell.angle_beta   90.00
_cell.angle_gamma   90.00
#
_symmetry.space_group_name_H-M   'P 1'
#
loop_
_entity.id
_entity.type
_entity.pdbx_description
1 polymer ?
#
loop_
_entity_poly.entity_id
_entity_poly.type
_entity_poly.pdbx_seq_one_letter_code
_entity_poly.pdbx_strand_id
1 'polypeptide(L)'
;MPHDALRHDRILQVLDRLLYDKDFRTAFAEEGPAGDRVALDEDILDAFVRVDVHELALVGRNIRSEVVSGGTGTGPGLKGSFPRTLDALREGRGVPVNQVAEVFIASPAFQRFRDVPFSPRGRGATLPECFHLFMAAPPELLDPSGELEPLVHYEAAAAVTRAVATGAHATFDVELRDTAFHGGVLCGFREYAEARAEWQLKPTMFLAGAGRCVIGPARRPLFDALTTLLDGRPDALTPSVRASLEARLSSWGLR
;
A
#
# COMPACT_ATOMS: atom_id res chain seq x y z
N MET A 1 -17.55 -22.44 25.85
CA MET A 1 -17.73 -21.70 24.58
C MET A 1 -16.95 -20.39 24.50
N PRO A 2 -16.81 -19.54 25.55
CA PRO A 2 -15.96 -18.33 25.47
C PRO A 2 -14.45 -18.62 25.48
N HIS A 3 -14.05 -19.69 26.18
CA HIS A 3 -12.64 -20.02 26.43
C HIS A 3 -11.90 -20.52 25.17
N ASP A 4 -12.58 -21.25 24.28
CA ASP A 4 -11.97 -21.78 23.05
C ASP A 4 -11.77 -20.71 21.97
N ALA A 5 -12.70 -19.74 21.88
CA ALA A 5 -12.57 -18.61 20.96
C ALA A 5 -11.38 -17.72 21.36
N LEU A 6 -11.22 -17.43 22.65
CA LEU A 6 -10.07 -16.68 23.17
C LEU A 6 -8.75 -17.41 22.94
N ARG A 7 -8.72 -18.73 23.10
CA ARG A 7 -7.54 -19.55 22.79
C ARG A 7 -7.20 -19.52 21.30
N HIS A 8 -8.20 -19.62 20.44
CA HIS A 8 -8.01 -19.55 18.99
C HIS A 8 -7.41 -18.21 18.54
N ASP A 9 -7.96 -17.09 19.03
CA ASP A 9 -7.47 -15.75 18.70
C ASP A 9 -6.01 -15.56 19.12
N ARG A 10 -5.64 -16.07 20.30
CA ARG A 10 -4.25 -16.01 20.79
C ARG A 10 -3.30 -16.84 19.93
N ILE A 11 -3.69 -18.04 19.50
CA ILE A 11 -2.90 -18.87 18.59
C ILE A 11 -2.68 -18.14 17.25
N LEU A 12 -3.72 -17.53 16.70
CA LEU A 12 -3.61 -16.75 15.46
C LEU A 12 -2.65 -15.57 15.60
N GLN A 13 -2.70 -14.85 16.74
CA GLN A 13 -1.76 -13.76 17.02
C GLN A 13 -0.30 -14.22 17.07
N VAL A 14 -0.03 -15.40 17.65
CA VAL A 14 1.33 -15.97 17.70
C VAL A 14 1.78 -16.40 16.30
N LEU A 15 0.92 -17.06 15.52
CA LEU A 15 1.21 -17.44 14.12
C LEU A 15 1.50 -16.21 13.26
N ASP A 16 0.72 -15.13 13.40
CA ASP A 16 0.95 -13.87 12.70
C ASP A 16 2.34 -13.32 12.99
N ARG A 17 2.74 -13.28 14.26
CA ARG A 17 4.08 -12.82 14.64
C ARG A 17 5.17 -13.74 14.10
N LEU A 18 4.98 -15.06 14.14
CA LEU A 18 5.95 -16.01 13.57
C LEU A 18 6.16 -15.82 12.06
N LEU A 19 5.12 -15.45 11.32
CA LEU A 19 5.19 -15.22 9.88
C LEU A 19 5.82 -13.87 9.55
N TYR A 20 5.42 -12.81 10.25
CA TYR A 20 5.66 -11.43 9.82
C TYR A 20 6.67 -10.65 10.67
N ASP A 21 6.87 -11.03 11.94
CA ASP A 21 7.85 -10.42 12.84
C ASP A 21 9.13 -11.27 12.87
N LYS A 22 10.17 -10.78 12.20
CA LYS A 22 11.46 -11.47 12.10
C LYS A 22 12.12 -11.64 13.46
N ASP A 23 12.10 -10.61 14.31
CA ASP A 23 12.80 -10.65 15.59
C ASP A 23 12.09 -11.61 16.54
N PHE A 24 10.75 -11.62 16.51
CA PHE A 24 9.96 -12.62 17.21
C PHE A 24 10.26 -14.04 16.72
N ARG A 25 10.29 -14.26 15.40
CA ARG A 25 10.61 -15.59 14.83
C ARG A 25 12.03 -16.05 15.18
N THR A 26 13.02 -15.16 15.14
CA THR A 26 14.40 -15.48 15.52
C THR A 26 14.48 -15.87 17.00
N ALA A 27 13.89 -15.07 17.89
CA ALA A 27 13.86 -15.38 19.32
C ALA A 27 13.14 -16.71 19.60
N PHE A 28 12.01 -16.96 18.92
CA PHE A 28 11.29 -18.23 19.01
C PHE A 28 12.13 -19.43 18.54
N ALA A 29 12.96 -19.26 17.51
CA ALA A 29 13.86 -20.29 17.01
C ALA A 29 15.01 -20.61 17.98
N GLU A 30 15.53 -19.60 18.66
CA GLU A 30 16.72 -19.70 19.52
C GLU A 30 16.37 -20.17 20.94
N GLU A 31 15.31 -19.62 21.53
CA GLU A 31 14.93 -19.85 22.92
C GLU A 31 13.74 -20.83 23.06
N GLY A 32 13.14 -21.20 21.93
CA GLY A 32 11.92 -21.99 21.89
C GLY A 32 10.69 -21.22 22.35
N PRO A 33 9.51 -21.86 22.36
CA PRO A 33 8.25 -21.23 22.76
C PRO A 33 8.17 -20.84 24.25
N ALA A 34 9.17 -21.20 25.07
CA ALA A 34 9.24 -20.91 26.51
C ALA A 34 10.36 -19.91 26.90
N GLY A 35 11.02 -19.28 25.92
CA GLY A 35 12.08 -18.29 26.15
C GLY A 35 11.61 -17.04 26.91
N ASP A 36 12.53 -16.31 27.55
CA ASP A 36 12.22 -15.15 28.42
C ASP A 36 11.53 -13.99 27.68
N ARG A 37 11.62 -13.92 26.35
CA ARG A 37 10.85 -12.96 25.52
C ARG A 37 9.45 -13.45 25.13
N VAL A 38 9.15 -14.72 25.34
CA VAL A 38 7.97 -15.42 24.84
C VAL A 38 7.44 -16.34 25.94
N ALA A 39 6.95 -15.75 27.03
CA ALA A 39 6.12 -16.49 27.99
C ALA A 39 4.76 -16.78 27.34
N LEU A 40 4.65 -17.92 26.67
CA LEU A 40 3.37 -18.47 26.23
C LEU A 40 2.78 -19.31 27.35
N ASP A 41 1.47 -19.16 27.58
CA ASP A 41 0.75 -20.00 28.52
C ASP A 41 0.87 -21.49 28.11
N GLU A 42 0.89 -22.38 29.10
CA GLU A 42 1.06 -23.84 28.87
C GLU A 42 0.04 -24.42 27.88
N ASP A 43 -1.16 -23.85 27.81
CA ASP A 43 -2.23 -24.27 26.89
C ASP A 43 -1.98 -23.88 25.42
N ILE A 44 -1.06 -22.94 25.16
CA ILE A 44 -0.63 -22.52 23.82
C ILE A 44 0.64 -23.26 23.41
N LEU A 45 1.54 -23.55 24.36
CA LEU A 45 2.82 -24.23 24.10
C LEU A 45 2.64 -25.52 23.28
N ASP A 46 1.70 -26.39 23.66
CA ASP A 46 1.44 -27.66 22.96
C ASP A 46 1.08 -27.47 21.46
N ALA A 47 0.41 -26.37 21.12
CA ALA A 47 0.05 -26.05 19.73
C ALA A 47 1.28 -25.70 18.87
N PHE A 48 2.37 -25.24 19.49
CA PHE A 48 3.56 -24.76 18.78
C PHE A 48 4.79 -25.65 18.92
N VAL A 49 4.76 -26.68 19.78
CA VAL A 49 5.84 -27.69 19.90
C VAL A 49 6.15 -28.41 18.58
N ARG A 50 5.18 -28.47 17.65
CA ARG A 50 5.32 -29.14 16.34
C ARG A 50 5.61 -28.21 15.17
N VAL A 51 5.75 -26.91 15.42
CA VAL A 51 5.96 -25.94 14.35
C VAL A 51 7.38 -26.09 13.78
N ASP A 52 7.46 -26.31 12.47
CA ASP A 52 8.72 -26.34 11.76
C ASP A 52 9.26 -24.91 11.58
N VAL A 53 10.24 -24.57 12.42
CA VAL A 53 10.89 -23.26 12.42
C VAL A 53 11.65 -23.00 11.11
N HIS A 54 12.17 -24.05 10.45
CA HIS A 54 12.86 -23.91 9.17
C HIS A 54 11.88 -23.56 8.05
N GLU A 55 10.72 -24.22 8.03
CA GLU A 55 9.64 -23.92 7.10
C GLU A 55 9.11 -22.48 7.32
N LEU A 56 8.89 -22.07 8.57
CA LEU A 56 8.50 -20.68 8.88
C LEU A 56 9.53 -19.66 8.40
N ALA A 57 10.81 -19.93 8.59
CA ALA A 57 11.87 -19.06 8.09
C ALA A 57 11.87 -18.97 6.56
N LEU A 58 11.59 -20.08 5.87
CA LEU A 58 11.45 -20.10 4.41
C LEU A 58 10.22 -19.29 3.95
N VAL A 59 9.07 -19.48 4.59
CA VAL A 59 7.84 -18.73 4.31
C VAL A 59 8.05 -17.23 4.51
N GLY A 60 8.65 -16.82 5.63
CA GLY A 60 8.97 -15.41 5.90
C GLY A 60 9.90 -14.80 4.84
N ARG A 61 10.90 -15.56 4.35
CA ARG A 61 11.76 -15.12 3.24
C ARG A 61 10.99 -14.94 1.94
N ASN A 62 10.07 -15.85 1.63
CA ASN A 62 9.26 -15.79 0.41
C ASN A 62 8.31 -14.58 0.44
N ILE A 63 7.59 -14.38 1.56
CA ILE A 63 6.72 -13.21 1.76
C ILE A 63 7.51 -11.92 1.54
N ARG A 64 8.68 -11.78 2.18
CA ARG A 64 9.54 -10.60 2.00
C ARG A 64 9.99 -10.44 0.54
N SER A 65 10.36 -11.54 -0.11
CA SER A 65 10.77 -11.52 -1.53
C SER A 65 9.65 -10.99 -2.43
N GLU A 66 8.43 -11.47 -2.24
CA GLU A 66 7.24 -11.03 -2.99
C GLU A 66 6.88 -9.58 -2.69
N VAL A 67 6.94 -9.14 -1.43
CA VAL A 67 6.72 -7.74 -1.07
C VAL A 67 7.75 -6.83 -1.73
N VAL A 68 9.03 -7.22 -1.71
CA VAL A 68 10.12 -6.39 -2.27
C VAL A 68 10.06 -6.36 -3.80
N SER A 69 9.95 -7.51 -4.44
CA SER A 69 10.19 -7.68 -5.88
C SER A 69 8.90 -7.82 -6.70
N GLY A 70 7.78 -8.04 -6.03
CA GLY A 70 6.54 -8.48 -6.67
C GLY A 70 6.50 -10.00 -6.85
N GLY A 71 5.32 -10.51 -7.13
CA GLY A 71 5.05 -11.91 -7.42
C GLY A 71 3.91 -12.06 -8.43
N THR A 72 3.64 -13.30 -8.84
CA THR A 72 2.50 -13.63 -9.69
C THR A 72 1.20 -13.26 -8.97
N GLY A 73 0.56 -12.16 -9.41
CA GLY A 73 -0.72 -11.69 -8.87
C GLY A 73 -0.65 -10.55 -7.83
N THR A 74 0.53 -10.21 -7.30
CA THR A 74 0.70 -9.14 -6.28
C THR A 74 1.20 -7.80 -6.86
N GLY A 75 1.48 -7.75 -8.16
CA GLY A 75 1.97 -6.53 -8.82
C GLY A 75 3.48 -6.32 -8.66
N PRO A 76 4.00 -5.10 -8.92
CA PRO A 76 5.44 -4.85 -9.07
C PRO A 76 6.24 -4.75 -7.75
N GLY A 77 5.64 -5.08 -6.60
CA GLY A 77 6.28 -4.98 -5.28
C GLY A 77 6.71 -3.55 -4.90
N LEU A 78 7.50 -3.44 -3.83
CA LEU A 78 8.02 -2.16 -3.36
C LEU A 78 9.02 -1.56 -4.34
N LYS A 79 9.92 -2.35 -4.94
CA LYS A 79 10.93 -1.83 -5.88
C LYS A 79 10.32 -1.21 -7.13
N GLY A 80 9.25 -1.77 -7.65
CA GLY A 80 8.59 -1.22 -8.84
C GLY A 80 7.55 -0.13 -8.51
N SER A 81 7.02 -0.10 -7.28
CA SER A 81 6.05 0.92 -6.86
C SER A 81 6.70 2.17 -6.28
N PHE A 82 7.79 2.02 -5.51
CA PHE A 82 8.44 3.08 -4.73
C PHE A 82 9.96 3.21 -4.99
N PRO A 83 10.42 3.20 -6.25
CA PRO A 83 11.85 3.20 -6.54
C PRO A 83 12.59 4.39 -5.91
N ARG A 84 12.01 5.60 -6.00
CA ARG A 84 12.67 6.83 -5.54
C ARG A 84 12.63 6.97 -4.02
N THR A 85 11.53 6.56 -3.38
CA THR A 85 11.47 6.49 -1.92
C THR A 85 12.53 5.53 -1.38
N LEU A 86 12.68 4.36 -1.98
CA LEU A 86 13.68 3.38 -1.56
C LEU A 86 15.11 3.87 -1.79
N ASP A 87 15.37 4.55 -2.90
CA ASP A 87 16.66 5.20 -3.14
C ASP A 87 16.94 6.28 -2.09
N ALA A 88 15.96 7.12 -1.75
CA ALA A 88 16.10 8.16 -0.71
C ALA A 88 16.40 7.56 0.68
N LEU A 89 15.73 6.46 1.05
CA LEU A 89 16.00 5.74 2.29
C LEU A 89 17.40 5.11 2.30
N ARG A 90 17.83 4.51 1.18
CA ARG A 90 19.16 3.90 1.06
C ARG A 90 20.26 4.95 1.13
N GLU A 91 20.15 6.01 0.34
CA GLU A 91 21.22 7.01 0.15
C GLU A 91 21.27 8.03 1.28
N GLY A 92 20.11 8.48 1.77
CA GLY A 92 20.03 9.46 2.84
C GLY A 92 20.20 8.86 4.24
N ARG A 93 19.85 7.58 4.42
CA ARG A 93 19.73 6.97 5.76
C ARG A 93 20.41 5.61 5.89
N GLY A 94 21.01 5.09 4.83
CA GLY A 94 21.70 3.80 4.84
C GLY A 94 20.77 2.60 5.04
N VAL A 95 19.45 2.76 4.87
CA VAL A 95 18.48 1.69 5.13
C VAL A 95 18.27 0.86 3.86
N PRO A 96 18.69 -0.42 3.81
CA PRO A 96 18.48 -1.26 2.65
C PRO A 96 17.01 -1.66 2.53
N VAL A 97 16.54 -1.87 1.29
CA VAL A 97 15.16 -2.26 0.97
C VAL A 97 14.65 -3.47 1.78
N ASN A 98 15.52 -4.45 2.07
CA ASN A 98 15.13 -5.62 2.86
C ASN A 98 14.77 -5.26 4.31
N GLN A 99 15.47 -4.28 4.90
CA GLN A 99 15.16 -3.79 6.25
C GLN A 99 13.84 -2.99 6.23
N VAL A 100 13.63 -2.15 5.22
CA VAL A 100 12.36 -1.44 5.03
C VAL A 100 11.20 -2.44 4.94
N ALA A 101 11.36 -3.49 4.13
CA ALA A 101 10.35 -4.52 3.96
C ALA A 101 10.09 -5.30 5.25
N GLU A 102 11.12 -5.65 6.03
CA GLU A 102 10.96 -6.34 7.32
C GLU A 102 10.13 -5.52 8.30
N VAL A 103 10.41 -4.21 8.45
CA VAL A 103 9.66 -3.34 9.34
C VAL A 103 8.24 -3.10 8.83
N PHE A 104 8.07 -2.95 7.51
CA PHE A 104 6.76 -2.78 6.90
C PHE A 104 5.87 -4.02 7.07
N ILE A 105 6.40 -5.22 6.80
CA ILE A 105 5.65 -6.48 6.90
C ILE A 105 5.16 -6.74 8.33
N ALA A 106 5.96 -6.38 9.32
CA ALA A 106 5.58 -6.48 10.73
C ALA A 106 4.57 -5.39 11.18
N SER A 107 4.28 -4.40 10.34
CA SER A 107 3.44 -3.25 10.73
C SER A 107 1.94 -3.56 10.62
N PRO A 108 1.09 -2.87 11.42
CA PRO A 108 -0.37 -2.95 11.27
C PRO A 108 -0.87 -2.53 9.88
N ALA A 109 -0.13 -1.67 9.18
CA ALA A 109 -0.50 -1.23 7.84
C ALA A 109 -0.45 -2.38 6.82
N PHE A 110 0.52 -3.30 6.95
CA PHE A 110 0.60 -4.48 6.07
C PHE A 110 -0.55 -5.47 6.29
N GLN A 111 -1.14 -5.53 7.48
CA GLN A 111 -2.31 -6.37 7.73
C GLN A 111 -3.52 -5.99 6.86
N ARG A 112 -3.62 -4.72 6.44
CA ARG A 112 -4.70 -4.25 5.55
C ARG A 112 -4.58 -4.79 4.12
N PHE A 113 -3.38 -5.18 3.71
CA PHE A 113 -3.15 -5.87 2.44
C PHE A 113 -3.66 -7.31 2.48
N ARG A 114 -3.66 -7.92 3.68
CA ARG A 114 -3.94 -9.34 3.93
C ARG A 114 -5.42 -9.67 4.04
N ASP A 115 -6.30 -8.70 4.29
CA ASP A 115 -7.71 -8.93 4.62
C ASP A 115 -8.57 -9.55 3.48
N VAL A 116 -8.02 -10.21 2.46
CA VAL A 116 -8.81 -10.98 1.48
C VAL A 116 -8.07 -12.26 1.08
N PRO A 117 -8.60 -13.43 1.51
CA PRO A 117 -9.80 -14.00 0.87
C PRO A 117 -11.01 -14.28 1.78
N PHE A 118 -10.94 -14.00 3.08
CA PHE A 118 -12.01 -14.40 4.03
C PHE A 118 -12.42 -13.32 5.05
N SER A 119 -12.03 -12.05 4.86
CA SER A 119 -12.46 -11.01 5.81
C SER A 119 -13.97 -10.75 5.69
N PRO A 120 -14.70 -10.71 6.82
CA PRO A 120 -16.09 -10.25 6.84
C PRO A 120 -16.22 -8.75 6.49
N ARG A 121 -15.11 -8.02 6.34
CA ARG A 121 -15.06 -6.57 6.08
C ARG A 121 -14.94 -6.17 4.59
N GLY A 122 -14.90 -7.11 3.65
CA GLY A 122 -14.87 -6.79 2.21
C GLY A 122 -13.49 -6.91 1.58
N ARG A 123 -13.20 -6.09 0.57
CA ARG A 123 -11.93 -6.13 -0.17
C ARG A 123 -10.83 -5.42 0.65
N GLY A 124 -9.57 -5.80 0.44
CA GLY A 124 -8.41 -5.27 1.14
C GLY A 124 -7.83 -4.05 0.40
N ALA A 125 -6.87 -3.37 1.03
CA ALA A 125 -6.15 -2.29 0.37
C ALA A 125 -5.01 -2.83 -0.50
N THR A 126 -4.55 -2.06 -1.49
CA THR A 126 -3.39 -2.46 -2.29
C THR A 126 -2.08 -2.39 -1.49
N LEU A 127 -1.05 -3.13 -1.94
CA LEU A 127 0.28 -3.04 -1.34
C LEU A 127 0.83 -1.59 -1.33
N PRO A 128 0.71 -0.80 -2.43
CA PRO A 128 1.10 0.60 -2.41
C PRO A 128 0.35 1.45 -1.38
N GLU A 129 -0.95 1.24 -1.20
CA GLU A 129 -1.72 1.97 -0.18
C GLU A 129 -1.28 1.60 1.23
N CYS A 130 -1.06 0.31 1.49
CA CYS A 130 -0.56 -0.15 2.78
C CYS A 130 0.82 0.43 3.10
N PHE A 131 1.72 0.49 2.10
CA PHE A 131 3.04 1.09 2.28
C PHE A 131 2.95 2.61 2.47
N HIS A 132 2.06 3.30 1.76
CA HIS A 132 1.79 4.71 1.98
C HIS A 132 1.29 4.99 3.39
N LEU A 133 0.33 4.20 3.88
CA LEU A 133 -0.18 4.31 5.25
C LEU A 133 0.92 4.07 6.29
N PHE A 134 1.79 3.08 6.07
CA PHE A 134 2.94 2.82 6.91
C PHE A 134 3.90 4.03 6.98
N MET A 135 4.17 4.66 5.84
CA MET A 135 5.05 5.83 5.76
C MET A 135 4.39 7.14 6.17
N ALA A 136 3.05 7.19 6.32
CA ALA A 136 2.35 8.34 6.88
C ALA A 136 2.51 8.47 8.40
N ALA A 137 2.82 7.35 9.08
CA ALA A 137 3.25 7.30 10.47
C ALA A 137 4.56 6.48 10.55
N PRO A 138 5.64 6.99 9.93
CA PRO A 138 6.83 6.20 9.69
C PRO A 138 7.55 5.88 11.00
N PRO A 139 8.15 4.68 11.13
CA PRO A 139 9.08 4.40 12.20
C PRO A 139 10.22 5.43 12.25
N GLU A 140 10.68 5.80 13.44
CA GLU A 140 11.75 6.79 13.63
C GLU A 140 13.02 6.48 12.82
N LEU A 141 13.33 5.20 12.62
CA LEU A 141 14.50 4.78 11.86
C LEU A 141 14.37 5.07 10.35
N LEU A 142 13.15 5.18 9.82
CA LEU A 142 12.89 5.38 8.39
C LEU A 142 12.70 6.85 8.04
N ASP A 143 11.82 7.56 8.74
CA ASP A 143 11.53 8.97 8.42
C ASP A 143 10.96 9.73 9.63
N PRO A 144 11.80 10.05 10.64
CA PRO A 144 11.35 10.69 11.87
C PRO A 144 10.77 12.11 11.65
N SER A 145 11.10 12.74 10.51
CA SER A 145 10.60 14.06 10.12
C SER A 145 9.32 14.01 9.28
N GLY A 146 8.90 12.83 8.80
CA GLY A 146 7.80 12.67 7.87
C GLY A 146 8.04 13.36 6.52
N GLU A 147 9.30 13.60 6.16
CA GLU A 147 9.62 14.40 4.99
C GLU A 147 9.29 13.67 3.69
N LEU A 148 9.40 12.33 3.67
CA LEU A 148 9.24 11.48 2.48
C LEU A 148 7.78 11.35 2.04
N GLU A 149 6.81 11.71 2.88
CA GLU A 149 5.38 11.50 2.61
C GLU A 149 4.93 12.01 1.23
N PRO A 150 5.32 13.20 0.73
CA PRO A 150 4.92 13.66 -0.59
C PRO A 150 5.45 12.77 -1.72
N LEU A 151 6.68 12.26 -1.58
CA LEU A 151 7.29 11.34 -2.55
C LEU A 151 6.59 9.97 -2.52
N VAL A 152 6.35 9.45 -1.31
CA VAL A 152 5.64 8.18 -1.10
C VAL A 152 4.23 8.27 -1.68
N HIS A 153 3.51 9.35 -1.40
CA HIS A 153 2.16 9.57 -1.94
C HIS A 153 2.16 9.61 -3.47
N TYR A 154 3.09 10.33 -4.09
CA TYR A 154 3.20 10.39 -5.55
C TYR A 154 3.39 9.00 -6.16
N GLU A 155 4.30 8.21 -5.59
CA GLU A 155 4.61 6.86 -6.04
C GLU A 155 3.43 5.89 -5.82
N ALA A 156 2.76 5.99 -4.66
CA ALA A 156 1.55 5.23 -4.36
C ALA A 156 0.39 5.58 -5.31
N ALA A 157 0.09 6.87 -5.50
CA ALA A 157 -0.96 7.33 -6.41
C ALA A 157 -0.69 6.86 -7.84
N ALA A 158 0.56 6.93 -8.30
CA ALA A 158 0.95 6.45 -9.60
C ALA A 158 0.76 4.92 -9.74
N ALA A 159 1.13 4.15 -8.72
CA ALA A 159 0.99 2.70 -8.72
C ALA A 159 -0.49 2.26 -8.69
N VAL A 160 -1.30 2.85 -7.81
CA VAL A 160 -2.74 2.60 -7.71
C VAL A 160 -3.45 2.95 -9.02
N THR A 161 -3.15 4.10 -9.60
CA THR A 161 -3.75 4.54 -10.88
C THR A 161 -3.45 3.54 -12.00
N ARG A 162 -2.20 3.06 -12.10
CA ARG A 162 -1.84 2.01 -13.06
C ARG A 162 -2.58 0.70 -12.80
N ALA A 163 -2.73 0.29 -11.55
CA ALA A 163 -3.44 -0.92 -11.17
C ALA A 163 -4.95 -0.82 -11.49
N VAL A 164 -5.57 0.34 -11.27
CA VAL A 164 -6.97 0.58 -11.66
C VAL A 164 -7.14 0.48 -13.18
N ALA A 165 -6.21 1.06 -13.94
CA ALA A 165 -6.22 1.00 -15.40
C ALA A 165 -6.14 -0.43 -15.95
N THR A 166 -5.50 -1.37 -15.25
CA THR A 166 -5.45 -2.79 -15.64
C THR A 166 -6.63 -3.62 -15.11
N GLY A 167 -7.62 -2.98 -14.47
CA GLY A 167 -8.80 -3.66 -13.92
C GLY A 167 -8.60 -4.29 -12.55
N ALA A 168 -7.45 -4.08 -11.90
CA ALA A 168 -7.15 -4.70 -10.62
C ALA A 168 -8.02 -4.16 -9.47
N HIS A 169 -8.65 -2.99 -9.61
CA HIS A 169 -9.63 -2.46 -8.64
C HIS A 169 -10.86 -3.37 -8.41
N ALA A 170 -11.04 -4.39 -9.24
CA ALA A 170 -12.02 -5.45 -8.97
C ALA A 170 -11.63 -6.36 -7.77
N THR A 171 -10.39 -6.30 -7.28
CA THR A 171 -9.88 -7.17 -6.22
C THR A 171 -9.52 -6.43 -4.93
N PHE A 172 -9.49 -5.10 -4.94
CA PHE A 172 -9.15 -4.26 -3.79
C PHE A 172 -10.05 -3.03 -3.71
N ASP A 173 -10.14 -2.45 -2.52
CA ASP A 173 -10.70 -1.12 -2.32
C ASP A 173 -9.60 -0.06 -2.52
N VAL A 174 -9.99 1.11 -3.05
CA VAL A 174 -9.11 2.27 -3.22
C VAL A 174 -9.52 3.33 -2.22
N GLU A 175 -8.67 3.55 -1.21
CA GLU A 175 -8.85 4.51 -0.13
C GLU A 175 -7.72 5.56 -0.09
N LEU A 176 -6.83 5.55 -1.08
CA LEU A 176 -5.74 6.50 -1.14
C LEU A 176 -6.27 7.95 -1.06
N ARG A 177 -5.67 8.72 -0.16
CA ARG A 177 -5.97 10.14 0.04
C ARG A 177 -5.94 10.90 -1.29
N ASP A 178 -6.78 11.93 -1.40
CA ASP A 178 -6.87 12.83 -2.56
C ASP A 178 -7.24 12.10 -3.88
N THR A 179 -7.82 10.89 -3.77
CA THR A 179 -8.39 10.15 -4.89
C THR A 179 -9.86 9.80 -4.66
N ALA A 180 -10.65 9.77 -5.73
CA ALA A 180 -12.05 9.37 -5.72
C ALA A 180 -12.49 8.89 -7.11
N PHE A 181 -13.53 8.05 -7.17
CA PHE A 181 -14.16 7.70 -8.44
C PHE A 181 -15.21 8.74 -8.83
N HIS A 182 -15.08 9.27 -10.05
CA HIS A 182 -16.08 10.13 -10.70
C HIS A 182 -16.67 9.36 -11.89
N GLY A 183 -17.88 8.83 -11.71
CA GLY A 183 -18.45 7.82 -12.60
C GLY A 183 -17.59 6.55 -12.59
N GLY A 184 -17.11 6.11 -13.76
CA GLY A 184 -16.24 4.94 -13.91
C GLY A 184 -14.74 5.22 -13.93
N VAL A 185 -14.33 6.46 -13.60
CA VAL A 185 -12.93 6.92 -13.69
C VAL A 185 -12.42 7.25 -12.29
N LEU A 186 -11.32 6.62 -11.87
CA LEU A 186 -10.55 7.06 -10.71
C LEU A 186 -9.88 8.39 -11.05
N CYS A 187 -10.03 9.40 -10.20
CA CYS A 187 -9.39 10.70 -10.32
C CYS A 187 -8.67 11.06 -9.03
N GLY A 188 -7.49 11.65 -9.14
CA GLY A 188 -6.78 12.25 -8.02
C GLY A 188 -5.94 13.45 -8.44
N PHE A 189 -5.68 14.34 -7.48
CA PHE A 189 -4.87 15.53 -7.71
C PHE A 189 -4.16 15.97 -6.44
N ARG A 190 -2.87 16.32 -6.57
CA ARG A 190 -2.10 16.92 -5.47
C ARG A 190 -1.12 17.95 -5.99
N GLU A 191 -0.98 19.05 -5.25
CA GLU A 191 -0.11 20.20 -5.60
C GLU A 191 1.38 19.92 -5.33
N TYR A 192 1.70 19.14 -4.29
CA TYR A 192 3.07 18.85 -3.84
C TYR A 192 3.91 20.09 -3.50
N ALA A 193 3.28 21.18 -3.03
CA ALA A 193 3.98 22.41 -2.65
C ALA A 193 4.90 22.23 -1.43
N GLU A 194 4.59 21.24 -0.60
CA GLU A 194 5.34 20.80 0.57
C GLU A 194 6.55 19.90 0.24
N ALA A 195 6.66 19.42 -1.00
CA ALA A 195 7.70 18.48 -1.39
C ALA A 195 9.07 19.15 -1.49
N ARG A 196 10.13 18.41 -1.14
CA ARG A 196 11.51 18.86 -1.34
C ARG A 196 11.78 19.11 -2.83
N ALA A 197 12.45 20.23 -3.14
CA ALA A 197 12.71 20.65 -4.52
C ALA A 197 13.49 19.59 -5.33
N GLU A 198 14.40 18.86 -4.68
CA GLU A 198 15.18 17.77 -5.28
C GLU A 198 14.32 16.64 -5.84
N TRP A 199 13.10 16.46 -5.34
CA TRP A 199 12.17 15.45 -5.86
C TRP A 199 11.42 15.92 -7.11
N GLN A 200 11.51 17.19 -7.48
CA GLN A 200 10.95 17.73 -8.72
C GLN A 200 9.46 17.38 -8.91
N LEU A 201 8.71 17.22 -7.80
CA LEU A 201 7.29 16.96 -7.86
C LEU A 201 6.56 18.23 -8.31
N LYS A 202 5.65 18.06 -9.25
CA LYS A 202 4.81 19.13 -9.78
C LYS A 202 3.36 18.86 -9.40
N PRO A 203 2.48 19.88 -9.40
CA PRO A 203 1.05 19.65 -9.34
C PRO A 203 0.62 18.60 -10.36
N THR A 204 0.15 17.45 -9.89
CA THR A 204 -0.04 16.26 -10.72
C THR A 204 -1.45 15.74 -10.58
N MET A 205 -2.03 15.39 -11.73
CA MET A 205 -3.30 14.69 -11.84
C MET A 205 -3.06 13.23 -12.16
N PHE A 206 -3.88 12.37 -11.57
CA PHE A 206 -3.90 10.92 -11.73
C PHE A 206 -5.29 10.51 -12.19
N LEU A 207 -5.41 9.92 -13.38
CA LEU A 207 -6.69 9.41 -13.91
C LEU A 207 -6.54 7.96 -14.37
N ALA A 208 -7.51 7.12 -14.04
CA ALA A 208 -7.59 5.77 -14.57
C ALA A 208 -9.03 5.32 -14.83
N GLY A 209 -9.25 4.67 -15.97
CA GLY A 209 -10.56 4.14 -16.38
C GLY A 209 -10.47 3.52 -17.77
N ALA A 210 -11.39 2.62 -18.10
CA ALA A 210 -11.52 2.02 -19.44
C ALA A 210 -10.19 1.46 -20.03
N GLY A 211 -9.32 0.86 -19.22
CA GLY A 211 -8.04 0.32 -19.71
C GLY A 211 -6.94 1.38 -19.87
N ARG A 212 -7.16 2.63 -19.44
CA ARG A 212 -6.27 3.78 -19.68
C ARG A 212 -5.81 4.41 -18.38
N CYS A 213 -4.58 4.93 -18.42
CA CYS A 213 -3.89 5.58 -17.32
C CYS A 213 -3.32 6.91 -17.80
N VAL A 214 -3.65 8.00 -17.11
CA VAL A 214 -3.10 9.34 -17.36
C VAL A 214 -2.50 9.85 -16.06
N ILE A 215 -1.19 10.04 -16.04
CA ILE A 215 -0.48 10.63 -14.91
C ILE A 215 0.37 11.75 -15.46
N GLY A 216 0.18 12.97 -14.97
CA GLY A 216 0.96 14.08 -15.45
C GLY A 216 0.63 15.42 -14.83
N PRO A 217 1.45 16.44 -15.12
CA PRO A 217 1.30 17.76 -14.54
C PRO A 217 -0.03 18.39 -14.97
N ALA A 218 -0.76 18.95 -14.02
CA ALA A 218 -2.02 19.63 -14.24
C ALA A 218 -2.17 20.78 -13.24
N ARG A 219 -3.04 21.74 -13.53
CA ARG A 219 -3.45 22.76 -12.54
C ARG A 219 -4.78 22.38 -11.93
N ARG A 220 -5.00 22.77 -10.68
CA ARG A 220 -6.27 22.51 -9.96
C ARG A 220 -7.54 22.86 -10.76
N PRO A 221 -7.64 24.01 -11.46
CA PRO A 221 -8.84 24.33 -12.23
C PRO A 221 -9.15 23.35 -13.37
N LEU A 222 -8.12 22.73 -13.98
CA LEU A 222 -8.33 21.70 -15.00
C LEU A 222 -8.89 20.43 -14.37
N PHE A 223 -8.35 20.03 -13.22
CA PHE A 223 -8.83 18.86 -12.47
C PHE A 223 -10.28 19.04 -12.03
N ASP A 224 -10.62 20.17 -11.42
CA ASP A 224 -11.98 20.46 -10.93
C ASP A 224 -13.00 20.49 -12.08
N ALA A 225 -12.63 21.03 -13.24
CA ALA A 225 -13.50 21.03 -14.41
C ALA A 225 -13.70 19.63 -15.00
N LEU A 226 -12.65 18.79 -15.03
CA LEU A 226 -12.72 17.40 -15.47
C LEU A 226 -13.63 16.56 -14.57
N THR A 227 -13.46 16.64 -13.24
CA THR A 227 -14.29 15.89 -12.29
C THR A 227 -15.75 16.34 -12.31
N THR A 228 -16.00 17.65 -12.48
CA THR A 228 -17.36 18.19 -12.69
C THR A 228 -18.05 17.58 -13.91
N LEU A 229 -17.31 17.44 -15.03
CA LEU A 229 -17.84 16.80 -16.24
C LEU A 229 -18.13 15.31 -16.02
N LEU A 230 -17.22 14.59 -15.34
CA LEU A 230 -17.35 13.15 -15.05
C LEU A 230 -18.48 12.85 -14.06
N ASP A 231 -18.79 13.77 -13.14
CA ASP A 231 -19.94 13.70 -12.23
C ASP A 231 -21.30 13.88 -12.93
N GLY A 232 -21.32 14.08 -14.25
CA GLY A 232 -22.56 14.34 -14.99
C GLY A 232 -23.16 15.70 -14.69
N ARG A 233 -22.34 16.70 -14.33
CA ARG A 233 -22.75 18.10 -14.13
C ARG A 233 -22.24 19.03 -15.24
N PRO A 234 -22.46 18.73 -16.53
CA PRO A 234 -21.89 19.50 -17.63
C PRO A 234 -22.40 20.94 -17.71
N ASP A 235 -23.57 21.23 -17.14
CA ASP A 235 -24.19 22.56 -17.17
C ASP A 235 -23.47 23.57 -16.26
N ALA A 236 -22.59 23.10 -15.36
CA ALA A 236 -21.70 23.94 -14.57
C ALA A 236 -20.48 24.45 -15.37
N LEU A 237 -20.31 23.99 -16.62
CA LEU A 237 -19.20 24.35 -17.49
C LEU A 237 -19.71 25.18 -18.68
N THR A 238 -18.89 26.13 -19.14
CA THR A 238 -19.20 26.81 -20.41
C THR A 238 -19.15 25.81 -21.58
N PRO A 239 -19.97 25.99 -22.64
CA PRO A 239 -20.01 25.03 -23.75
C PRO A 239 -18.65 24.79 -24.42
N SER A 240 -17.81 25.82 -24.52
CA SER A 240 -16.47 25.71 -25.09
C SER A 240 -15.51 24.90 -24.20
N VAL A 241 -15.56 25.10 -22.88
CA VAL A 241 -14.77 24.33 -21.92
C VAL A 241 -15.22 22.87 -21.94
N ARG A 242 -16.53 22.63 -21.90
CA ARG A 242 -17.09 21.28 -21.99
C ARG A 242 -16.59 20.55 -23.25
N ALA A 243 -16.76 21.13 -24.43
CA ALA A 243 -16.34 20.50 -25.69
C ALA A 243 -14.83 20.18 -25.69
N SER A 244 -14.00 21.08 -25.15
CA SER A 244 -12.56 20.85 -25.03
C SER A 244 -12.23 19.69 -24.09
N LEU A 245 -12.90 19.59 -22.94
CA LEU A 245 -12.70 18.50 -21.98
C LEU A 245 -13.19 17.16 -22.51
N GLU A 246 -14.33 17.13 -23.21
CA GLU A 246 -14.85 15.93 -23.85
C GLU A 246 -13.88 15.39 -24.91
N ALA A 247 -13.39 16.26 -25.79
CA ALA A 247 -12.36 15.89 -26.77
C ALA A 247 -11.09 15.34 -26.10
N ARG A 248 -10.70 15.91 -24.94
CA ARG A 248 -9.53 15.48 -24.18
C ARG A 248 -9.72 14.11 -23.56
N LEU A 249 -10.85 13.86 -22.89
CA LEU A 249 -11.19 12.56 -22.33
C LEU A 249 -11.24 11.46 -23.41
N SER A 250 -11.83 11.75 -24.57
CA SER A 250 -11.83 10.84 -25.71
C SER A 250 -10.42 10.58 -26.25
N SER A 251 -9.57 11.62 -26.34
CA SER A 251 -8.15 11.44 -26.74
C SER A 251 -7.36 10.56 -25.76
N TRP A 252 -7.75 10.55 -24.49
CA TRP A 252 -7.18 9.68 -23.46
C TRP A 252 -7.84 8.30 -23.41
N GLY A 253 -8.91 8.07 -24.16
CA GLY A 253 -9.70 6.84 -24.15
C GLY A 253 -10.44 6.59 -22.84
N LEU A 254 -10.77 7.66 -22.10
CA LEU A 254 -11.51 7.61 -20.83
C LEU A 254 -13.02 7.81 -21.02
N ARG A 255 -13.48 7.96 -22.27
CA ARG A 255 -14.88 8.15 -22.66
C ARG A 255 -15.12 7.59 -24.05
#